data_AF-A0A0Q4C808-F1
#
_entry.id   AF-A0A0Q4C808-F1
#
_cell.length_a   1.000
_cell.length_b   1.000
_cell.length_c   1.000
_cell.angle_alpha   90.00
_cell.angle_beta   90.00
_cell.angle_gamma   90.00
#
_symmetry.space_group_name_H-M   'P 1'
#
loop_
_entity.id
_entity.type
_entity.pdbx_description
1 polymer ?
#
loop_
_entity_poly.entity_id
_entity_poly.type
_entity_poly.pdbx_seq_one_letter_code
_entity_poly.pdbx_strand_id
1 'polypeptide(L)'
;MHPTDAHSPKWRIEQGTINVVYTHPSTDWSVATMTYDEVPGCVGIRWNGDITNAADLGYPSARGNGAWFILPEGPAQMMLAMVAFANATGEIVSAPVSS
;
A
#
# COMPACT_ATOMS: atom_id res chain seq x y z
N MET A 1 10.27 -6.12 0.21
CA MET A 1 10.42 -4.65 0.28
C MET A 1 9.38 -4.05 1.22
N HIS A 2 9.73 -3.05 2.04
CA HIS A 2 8.74 -2.34 2.87
C HIS A 2 7.73 -1.56 2.02
N PRO A 3 6.43 -1.54 2.39
CA PRO A 3 5.40 -0.89 1.60
C PRO A 3 5.64 0.61 1.40
N THR A 4 6.16 1.29 2.43
CA THR A 4 6.50 2.72 2.44
C THR A 4 7.55 3.10 1.40
N ASP A 5 8.38 2.15 0.98
CA ASP A 5 9.48 2.39 0.03
C ASP A 5 9.02 2.23 -1.43
N ALA A 6 7.80 1.71 -1.68
CA ALA A 6 7.23 1.72 -3.01
C ALA A 6 6.66 3.09 -3.34
N HIS A 7 7.24 3.69 -4.37
CA HIS A 7 6.73 4.94 -4.92
C HIS A 7 6.28 4.78 -6.37
N SER A 8 6.27 3.57 -6.95
CA SER A 8 5.81 3.38 -8.32
C SER A 8 4.27 3.33 -8.40
N PRO A 9 3.66 3.93 -9.44
CA PRO A 9 4.29 4.73 -10.51
C PRO A 9 4.67 6.16 -10.05
N LYS A 10 5.98 6.44 -10.03
CA LYS A 10 6.58 7.61 -9.35
C LYS A 10 6.15 8.98 -9.85
N TRP A 11 5.79 9.09 -11.12
CA TRP A 11 5.40 10.34 -11.76
C TRP A 11 3.89 10.61 -11.65
N ARG A 12 3.11 9.65 -11.15
CA ARG A 12 1.67 9.80 -10.91
C ARG A 12 1.35 9.96 -9.44
N ILE A 13 2.13 9.35 -8.56
CA ILE A 13 1.96 9.48 -7.12
C ILE A 13 2.67 10.75 -6.64
N GLU A 14 1.94 11.63 -5.97
CA GLU A 14 2.53 12.83 -5.37
C GLU A 14 3.44 12.44 -4.19
N GLN A 15 4.65 13.00 -4.16
CA GLN A 15 5.66 12.67 -3.15
C GLN A 15 5.15 13.02 -1.73
N GLY A 16 5.31 12.08 -0.80
CA GLY A 16 4.94 12.27 0.61
C GLY A 16 3.44 12.07 0.90
N THR A 17 2.62 11.69 -0.08
CA THR A 17 1.17 11.48 0.14
C THR A 17 0.80 10.04 0.46
N ILE A 18 1.72 9.08 0.29
CA ILE A 18 1.47 7.67 0.58
C ILE A 18 1.31 7.49 2.10
N ASN A 19 0.13 7.08 2.50
CA ASN A 19 -0.21 6.69 3.86
C ASN A 19 -0.65 5.24 3.87
N VAL A 20 0.20 4.33 4.35
CA VAL A 20 -0.13 2.91 4.48
C VAL A 20 -1.13 2.74 5.62
N VAL A 21 -2.37 2.41 5.27
CA VAL A 21 -3.48 2.28 6.22
C VAL A 21 -3.66 0.86 6.73
N TYR A 22 -3.06 -0.12 6.04
CA TYR A 22 -3.13 -1.53 6.43
C TYR A 22 -1.94 -2.31 5.85
N THR A 23 -1.39 -3.19 6.67
CA THR A 23 -0.47 -4.25 6.25
C THR A 23 -1.02 -5.56 6.80
N HIS A 24 -1.17 -6.56 5.94
CA HIS A 24 -1.68 -7.87 6.37
C HIS A 24 -0.76 -8.50 7.42
N PRO A 25 -1.26 -9.29 8.39
CA PRO A 25 -0.44 -9.94 9.42
C PRO A 25 0.71 -10.80 8.90
N SER A 26 0.52 -11.47 7.76
CA SER A 26 1.61 -12.21 7.09
C SER A 26 2.61 -11.32 6.37
N THR A 27 2.36 -10.01 6.32
CA THR A 27 3.13 -8.99 5.60
C THR A 27 3.17 -9.13 4.08
N ASP A 28 2.34 -10.00 3.49
CA ASP A 28 2.38 -10.28 2.05
C ASP A 28 1.85 -9.12 1.18
N TRP A 29 0.93 -8.32 1.71
CA TRP A 29 0.29 -7.21 0.98
C TRP A 29 -0.11 -6.07 1.91
N SER A 30 -0.29 -4.90 1.30
CA SER A 30 -0.62 -3.65 2.00
C SER A 30 -1.61 -2.80 1.22
N VAL A 31 -2.31 -1.93 1.94
CA VAL A 31 -3.22 -0.90 1.41
C VAL A 31 -2.71 0.47 1.84
N ALA A 32 -2.77 1.43 0.93
CA ALA A 32 -2.45 2.82 1.22
C ALA A 32 -3.47 3.79 0.60
N THR A 33 -3.62 4.96 1.21
CA THR A 33 -4.22 6.14 0.57
C THR A 33 -3.11 7.05 0.05
N MET A 34 -3.33 7.72 -1.09
CA MET A 34 -2.35 8.66 -1.67
C MET A 34 -3.02 9.67 -2.60
N THR A 35 -2.29 10.69 -3.03
CA THR A 35 -2.66 11.49 -4.20
C THR A 35 -2.09 10.83 -5.45
N TYR A 36 -2.94 10.55 -6.44
CA TYR A 36 -2.57 9.92 -7.71
C TYR A 36 -3.14 10.71 -8.88
N ASP A 37 -2.31 11.07 -9.86
CA ASP A 37 -2.67 11.92 -11.00
C ASP A 37 -3.44 13.19 -10.54
N GLU A 38 -2.90 13.88 -9.52
CA GLU A 38 -3.48 15.09 -8.91
C GLU A 38 -4.84 14.87 -8.18
N VAL A 39 -5.31 13.63 -8.08
CA VAL A 39 -6.55 13.28 -7.36
C VAL A 39 -6.21 12.78 -5.94
N PRO A 40 -6.61 13.50 -4.88
CA PRO A 40 -6.34 13.07 -3.50
C PRO A 40 -7.25 11.93 -3.07
N GLY A 41 -6.78 11.12 -2.12
CA GLY A 41 -7.58 10.08 -1.48
C GLY A 41 -7.76 8.80 -2.29
N CYS A 42 -6.96 8.61 -3.35
CA CYS A 42 -6.94 7.36 -4.10
C CYS A 42 -6.45 6.21 -3.23
N VAL A 43 -7.06 5.03 -3.40
CA VAL A 43 -6.71 3.81 -2.65
C VAL A 43 -5.85 2.92 -3.53
N GLY A 44 -4.67 2.56 -3.04
CA GLY A 44 -3.75 1.64 -3.69
C GLY A 44 -3.60 0.34 -2.92
N ILE A 45 -3.42 -0.77 -3.63
CA ILE A 45 -2.98 -2.06 -3.08
C ILE A 45 -1.61 -2.43 -3.66
N ARG A 46 -0.77 -3.10 -2.87
CA ARG A 46 0.45 -3.74 -3.37
C ARG A 46 0.74 -5.05 -2.65
N TRP A 47 1.62 -5.84 -3.26
CA TRP A 47 2.29 -6.95 -2.62
C TRP A 47 3.69 -6.51 -2.20
N ASN A 48 4.10 -6.90 -1.00
CA ASN A 48 5.33 -6.39 -0.37
C ASN A 48 6.58 -7.19 -0.79
N GLY A 49 6.39 -8.48 -1.13
CA GLY A 49 7.51 -9.44 -1.21
C GLY A 49 8.06 -9.74 0.18
N ASP A 50 9.20 -10.40 0.27
CA ASP A 50 9.92 -10.57 1.53
C ASP A 50 10.34 -9.19 2.08
N ILE A 51 9.77 -8.78 3.22
CA ILE A 51 10.05 -7.48 3.83
C ILE A 51 11.48 -7.39 4.35
N THR A 52 12.12 -8.53 4.65
CA THR A 52 13.51 -8.61 5.11
C THR A 52 14.52 -8.59 3.96
N ASN A 53 14.05 -8.76 2.72
CA ASN A 53 14.85 -8.72 1.51
C ASN A 53 14.48 -7.51 0.64
N ALA A 54 15.31 -6.47 0.66
CA ALA A 54 15.07 -5.25 -0.13
C ALA A 54 15.07 -5.48 -1.66
N ALA A 55 15.71 -6.56 -2.15
CA ALA A 55 15.70 -6.91 -3.57
C ALA A 55 14.39 -7.60 -4.01
N ASP A 56 13.63 -8.15 -3.07
CA ASP A 56 12.29 -8.65 -3.35
C ASP A 56 11.30 -7.49 -3.32
N LEU A 57 10.78 -7.14 -4.50
CA LEU A 57 9.89 -6.01 -4.70
C LEU A 57 8.42 -6.36 -4.49
N GLY A 58 8.11 -7.65 -4.29
CA GLY A 58 6.76 -8.18 -4.39
C GLY A 58 6.25 -8.25 -5.82
N TYR A 59 5.19 -9.05 -6.03
CA TYR A 59 4.57 -9.27 -7.33
C TYR A 59 3.05 -9.17 -7.27
N PRO A 60 2.40 -8.58 -8.30
CA PRO A 60 2.99 -8.00 -9.51
C PRO A 60 3.82 -6.73 -9.26
N SER A 61 4.86 -6.55 -10.07
CA SER A 61 5.69 -5.34 -10.12
C SER A 61 5.49 -4.59 -11.44
N ALA A 62 5.78 -3.29 -11.48
CA ALA A 62 5.68 -2.48 -12.69
C ALA A 62 7.07 -2.02 -13.14
N ARG A 63 7.50 -2.47 -14.33
CA ARG A 63 8.81 -2.13 -14.91
C ARG A 63 9.99 -2.41 -13.95
N GLY A 64 9.91 -3.52 -13.21
CA GLY A 64 10.94 -3.91 -12.24
C GLY A 64 10.92 -3.07 -10.95
N ASN A 65 9.78 -2.46 -10.58
CA ASN A 65 9.61 -1.72 -9.33
C ASN A 65 8.40 -2.24 -8.55
N GLY A 66 8.51 -2.27 -7.22
CA GLY A 66 7.35 -2.45 -6.34
C GLY A 66 6.36 -1.31 -6.59
N ALA A 67 5.11 -1.66 -6.91
CA ALA A 67 4.12 -0.71 -7.42
C ALA A 67 2.82 -0.77 -6.64
N TRP A 68 2.22 0.41 -6.44
CA TRP A 68 0.85 0.55 -5.99
C TRP A 68 -0.10 0.47 -7.18
N PHE A 69 -1.08 -0.42 -7.08
CA PHE A 69 -2.17 -0.56 -8.03
C PHE A 69 -3.37 0.21 -7.50
N ILE A 70 -3.71 1.30 -8.18
CA ILE A 70 -4.84 2.15 -7.78
C ILE A 70 -6.15 1.44 -8.11
N LEU A 71 -7.01 1.35 -7.12
CA LEU A 71 -8.31 0.72 -7.23
C LEU A 71 -9.34 1.71 -7.78
N PRO A 72 -10.27 1.25 -8.64
CA PRO A 72 -11.39 2.07 -9.05
C PRO A 72 -12.38 2.29 -7.88
N GLU A 73 -13.29 3.24 -8.07
CA GLU A 73 -14.44 3.43 -7.18
C GLU A 73 -15.26 2.13 -7.07
N GLY A 74 -15.76 1.83 -5.87
CA GLY A 74 -16.33 0.52 -5.54
C GLY A 74 -15.30 -0.36 -4.84
N PRO A 75 -14.35 -1.01 -5.56
CA PRO A 75 -13.28 -1.79 -4.91
C PRO A 75 -12.47 -0.99 -3.89
N ALA A 76 -12.19 0.29 -4.15
CA ALA A 76 -11.54 1.18 -3.18
C ALA A 76 -12.34 1.30 -1.87
N GLN A 77 -13.65 1.48 -1.96
CA GLN A 77 -14.54 1.59 -0.79
C GLN A 77 -14.64 0.27 -0.03
N MET A 78 -14.74 -0.85 -0.75
CA MET A 78 -14.74 -2.19 -0.16
C MET A 78 -13.44 -2.48 0.59
N MET A 79 -12.30 -2.07 0.02
CA MET A 79 -10.99 -2.22 0.65
C MET A 79 -10.91 -1.40 1.93
N LEU A 80 -11.32 -0.13 1.92
CA LEU A 80 -11.35 0.71 3.12
C LEU A 80 -12.30 0.17 4.20
N ALA A 81 -13.45 -0.39 3.81
CA ALA A 81 -14.37 -1.02 4.76
C ALA A 81 -13.75 -2.26 5.42
N MET A 82 -13.02 -3.07 4.65
CA MET A 82 -12.29 -4.21 5.19
C MET A 82 -11.15 -3.77 6.13
N VAL A 83 -10.41 -2.72 5.79
CA VAL A 83 -9.40 -2.12 6.69
C VAL A 83 -10.04 -1.64 7.99
N ALA A 84 -11.16 -0.92 7.91
CA ALA A 84 -11.88 -0.48 9.10
C ALA A 84 -12.36 -1.65 9.98
N PHE A 85 -12.82 -2.74 9.35
CA PHE A 85 -13.19 -3.97 10.05
C PHE A 85 -11.99 -4.61 10.75
N ALA A 86 -10.86 -4.78 10.05
CA ALA A 86 -9.64 -5.34 10.63
C ALA A 86 -9.10 -4.49 11.80
N ASN A 87 -9.20 -3.15 11.69
CA ASN A 87 -8.84 -2.23 12.78
C ASN A 87 -9.71 -2.46 14.01
N ALA A 88 -11.01 -2.69 13.82
CA ALA A 88 -11.97 -2.91 14.90
C ALA A 88 -11.82 -4.29 15.57
N THR A 89 -11.37 -5.31 14.82
CA THR A 89 -11.19 -6.67 15.34
C THR A 89 -9.79 -6.94 15.88
N GLY A 90 -8.83 -6.02 15.68
CA GLY A 90 -7.48 -6.13 16.22
C GLY A 90 -6.54 -7.03 15.40
N GLU A 91 -6.83 -7.28 14.13
CA GLU A 91 -6.01 -8.10 13.22
C GLU A 91 -4.76 -7.37 12.67
N ILE A 92 -4.20 -6.38 13.37
CA ILE A 92 -3.21 -5.46 12.76
C ILE A 92 -1.85 -5.55 13.40
N VAL A 93 -0.83 -5.80 12.56
CA VAL A 93 0.56 -5.49 12.87
C VAL A 93 0.78 -4.02 12.50
N SER A 94 0.92 -3.19 13.53
CA SER A 94 1.17 -1.75 13.45
C SER A 94 2.19 -1.36 12.38
N ALA A 95 1.93 -0.24 11.69
CA ALA A 95 2.89 0.42 10.81
C ALA A 95 4.27 0.58 11.49
N PRO A 96 5.39 0.51 10.75
CA PRO A 96 6.69 0.78 11.34
C PRO A 96 6.70 2.24 11.83
N VAL A 97 7.04 2.42 13.11
CA VAL A 97 7.33 3.71 13.70
C VAL A 97 8.45 4.34 12.88
N SER A 98 8.18 5.50 12.28
CA SER A 98 9.22 6.31 11.65
C SER A 98 10.15 6.84 12.75
N SER A 99 11.40 6.38 12.77
CA SER A 99 12.51 6.97 13.52
C SER A 99 13.25 7.99 12.68
#